data_AF-A0A661EQ28-F1
#
_entry.id   AF-A0A661EQ28-F1
#
_cell.length_a   1.000
_cell.length_b   1.000
_cell.length_c   1.000
_cell.angle_alpha   90.00
_cell.angle_beta   90.00
_cell.angle_gamma   90.00
#
_symmetry.space_group_name_H-M   'P 1'
#
loop_
_entity.id
_entity.type
_entity.pdbx_description
1 polymer ?
#
loop_
_entity_poly.entity_id
_entity_poly.type
_entity_poly.pdbx_seq_one_letter_code
_entity_poly.pdbx_strand_id
1 'polypeptide(L)'
;ATVGAERGRDEESTRLLAAVPPGARVICLDEHGKNWSTQQLSIQLAGWMQEGQSVSMLIGGADGMNRDCLQRAEKIWSLSALTLPHPLVRVVVIEQLYRAWSMLNNLPYHRA
;
A
#
# COMPACT_ATOMS: atom_id res chain seq x y z
N ALA A 1 14.90 17.91 6.64
CA ALA A 1 13.78 18.42 5.85
C ALA A 1 13.44 19.83 6.33
N THR A 2 12.91 20.70 5.48
CA THR A 2 12.46 22.05 5.87
C THR A 2 11.20 21.92 6.75
N VAL A 3 11.04 22.77 7.76
CA VAL A 3 9.88 22.76 8.68
C VAL A 3 8.52 22.78 7.94
N GLY A 4 8.46 23.41 6.76
CA GLY A 4 7.26 23.39 5.92
C GLY A 4 6.92 22.02 5.31
N ALA A 5 7.93 21.23 4.91
CA ALA A 5 7.74 19.89 4.37
C ALA A 5 7.27 18.91 5.45
N GLU A 6 7.81 19.04 6.67
CA GLU A 6 7.38 18.21 7.81
C GLU A 6 5.90 18.47 8.16
N ARG A 7 5.48 19.73 8.19
CA ARG A 7 4.09 20.10 8.44
C ARG A 7 3.14 19.60 7.33
N GLY A 8 3.54 19.71 6.06
CA GLY A 8 2.76 19.20 4.93
C GLY A 8 2.56 17.68 5.01
N ARG A 9 3.62 16.94 5.34
CA ARG A 9 3.59 15.49 5.55
C ARG A 9 2.65 15.09 6.70
N ASP A 10 2.67 15.83 7.82
CA ASP A 10 1.83 15.53 8.99
C ASP A 10 0.34 15.80 8.70
N GLU A 11 0.02 16.91 8.02
CA GLU A 11 -1.35 17.24 7.61
C GLU A 11 -1.90 16.25 6.56
N GLU A 12 -1.06 15.78 5.62
CA GLU A 12 -1.43 14.73 4.68
C GLU A 12 -1.64 13.37 5.39
N SER A 13 -0.73 12.98 6.27
CA SER A 13 -0.81 11.72 7.00
C SER A 13 -2.06 11.67 7.88
N THR A 14 -2.40 12.77 8.55
CA THR A 14 -3.63 12.90 9.33
C THR A 14 -4.87 12.70 8.46
N ARG A 15 -4.90 13.30 7.25
CA ARG A 15 -6.02 13.13 6.30
C ARG A 15 -6.13 11.70 5.78
N LEU A 16 -5.00 11.03 5.51
CA LEU A 16 -4.98 9.63 5.10
C LEU A 16 -5.57 8.73 6.19
N LEU A 17 -5.13 8.89 7.45
CA LEU A 17 -5.63 8.10 8.58
C LEU A 17 -7.11 8.37 8.85
N ALA A 18 -7.55 9.63 8.75
CA ALA A 18 -8.96 9.99 8.94
C ALA A 18 -9.89 9.37 7.87
N ALA A 19 -9.36 9.06 6.67
CA ALA A 19 -10.12 8.40 5.62
C ALA A 19 -10.19 6.87 5.77
N VAL A 20 -9.44 6.27 6.71
CA VAL A 20 -9.47 4.83 6.96
C VAL A 20 -10.77 4.44 7.67
N PRO A 21 -11.60 3.54 7.10
CA PRO A 21 -12.80 3.07 7.79
C PRO A 21 -12.48 2.37 9.11
N PRO A 22 -13.35 2.47 10.13
CA PRO A 22 -13.18 1.72 11.38
C PRO A 22 -13.06 0.22 11.13
N GLY A 23 -12.08 -0.41 11.78
CA GLY A 23 -11.83 -1.85 11.63
C GLY A 23 -11.13 -2.26 10.32
N ALA A 24 -10.80 -1.32 9.42
CA ALA A 24 -10.04 -1.66 8.22
C ALA A 24 -8.57 -1.99 8.54
N ARG A 25 -8.06 -2.99 7.83
CA ARG A 25 -6.63 -3.30 7.76
C ARG A 25 -5.92 -2.18 7.04
N VAL A 26 -4.80 -1.71 7.58
CA VAL A 26 -4.00 -0.63 6.97
C VAL A 26 -2.71 -1.21 6.42
N ILE A 27 -2.45 -0.94 5.14
CA ILE A 27 -1.20 -1.28 4.46
C ILE A 27 -0.59 0.00 3.93
N CYS A 28 0.63 0.31 4.36
CA CYS A 28 1.35 1.48 3.89
C CYS A 28 2.28 1.12 2.73
N LEU A 29 2.29 1.94 1.68
CA LEU A 29 3.24 1.85 0.57
C LEU A 29 4.45 2.71 0.89
N ASP A 30 5.61 2.08 1.03
CA ASP A 30 6.86 2.74 1.40
C ASP A 30 8.05 1.94 0.86
N GLU A 31 9.07 2.61 0.33
CA GLU A 31 10.26 1.97 -0.26
C GLU A 31 11.08 1.16 0.77
N HIS A 32 10.97 1.49 2.05
CA HIS A 32 11.59 0.75 3.17
C HIS A 32 10.76 -0.45 3.66
N GLY A 33 9.60 -0.68 3.04
CA GLY A 33 8.74 -1.83 3.33
C GLY A 33 9.31 -3.17 2.86
N LYS A 34 8.52 -4.22 3.05
CA LYS A 34 8.87 -5.56 2.55
C LYS A 34 8.56 -5.64 1.06
N ASN A 35 9.53 -6.09 0.26
CA ASN A 35 9.30 -6.43 -1.14
C ASN A 35 8.55 -7.77 -1.22
N TRP A 36 7.42 -7.78 -1.94
CA TRP A 36 6.66 -8.99 -2.20
C TRP A 36 6.80 -9.42 -3.65
N SER A 37 6.95 -10.73 -3.89
CA SER A 37 6.66 -11.29 -5.21
C SER A 37 5.16 -11.25 -5.47
N THR A 38 4.74 -11.35 -6.74
CA THR A 38 3.32 -11.46 -7.10
C THR A 38 2.64 -12.66 -6.42
N GLN A 39 3.35 -13.78 -6.25
CA GLN A 39 2.84 -14.96 -5.52
C GLN A 39 2.62 -14.64 -4.03
N GLN A 40 3.54 -13.92 -3.39
CA GLN A 40 3.37 -13.50 -2.00
C GLN A 40 2.19 -12.53 -1.85
N LEU A 41 2.03 -11.58 -2.77
CA LEU A 41 0.88 -10.67 -2.81
C LEU A 41 -0.43 -11.45 -2.99
N SER A 42 -0.45 -12.47 -3.85
CA SER A 42 -1.59 -13.37 -4.04
C SER A 42 -1.98 -14.08 -2.74
N ILE A 43 -1.01 -14.58 -1.98
CA ILE A 43 -1.25 -15.19 -0.66
C ILE A 43 -1.80 -14.17 0.34
N GLN A 44 -1.24 -12.95 0.39
CA GLN A 44 -1.77 -11.90 1.26
C GLN A 44 -3.22 -11.56 0.91
N LEU A 45 -3.51 -11.38 -0.39
CA LEU A 45 -4.83 -11.06 -0.89
C LEU A 45 -5.85 -12.15 -0.56
N ALA A 46 -5.48 -13.43 -0.69
CA ALA A 46 -6.33 -14.54 -0.28
C ALA A 46 -6.67 -14.47 1.21
N GLY A 47 -5.68 -14.19 2.06
CA GLY A 47 -5.89 -14.00 3.49
C GLY A 47 -6.86 -12.85 3.80
N TRP A 48 -6.66 -11.69 3.17
CA TRP A 48 -7.56 -10.54 3.35
C TRP A 48 -9.00 -10.84 2.95
N MET A 49 -9.20 -11.56 1.84
CA MET A 49 -10.52 -11.97 1.38
C MET A 49 -11.19 -12.95 2.35
N GLN A 50 -10.43 -13.87 2.96
CA GLN A 50 -10.96 -14.82 3.95
C GLN A 50 -11.36 -14.16 5.26
N GLU A 51 -10.62 -13.14 5.71
CA GLU A 51 -10.92 -12.43 6.95
C GLU A 51 -12.13 -11.49 6.82
N GLY A 52 -12.51 -11.09 5.60
CA GLY A 52 -13.69 -10.27 5.33
C GLY A 52 -13.57 -8.81 5.80
N GLN A 53 -12.39 -8.39 6.26
CA GLN A 53 -12.12 -7.00 6.65
C GLN A 53 -11.76 -6.15 5.43
N SER A 54 -12.23 -4.91 5.41
CA SER A 54 -11.80 -3.93 4.41
C SER A 54 -10.30 -3.66 4.51
N VAL A 55 -9.63 -3.49 3.36
CA VAL A 55 -8.20 -3.16 3.29
C VAL A 55 -8.03 -1.74 2.75
N SER A 56 -7.37 -0.88 3.53
CA SER A 56 -6.97 0.47 3.15
C SER A 56 -5.48 0.50 2.82
N MET A 57 -5.16 0.75 1.54
CA MET A 57 -3.79 0.94 1.08
C MET A 57 -3.44 2.44 1.06
N LEU A 58 -2.50 2.85 1.91
CA LEU A 58 -2.09 4.25 2.06
C LEU A 58 -0.85 4.54 1.21
N ILE A 59 -0.95 5.59 0.40
CA ILE A 59 0.14 6.09 -0.45
C ILE A 59 0.39 7.53 -0.05
N GLY A 60 1.58 7.83 0.47
CA GLY A 60 1.99 9.18 0.84
C GLY A 60 2.25 10.08 -0.36
N GLY A 61 2.36 11.37 -0.09
CA GLY A 61 2.77 12.39 -1.05
C GLY A 61 4.28 12.39 -1.30
N ALA A 62 4.80 13.50 -1.82
CA ALA A 62 6.22 13.62 -2.21
C ALA A 62 7.19 13.45 -1.03
N ASP A 63 6.78 13.83 0.18
CA ASP A 63 7.59 13.74 1.41
C ASP A 63 7.35 12.43 2.21
N GLY A 64 6.60 11.49 1.64
CA GLY A 64 6.24 10.21 2.26
C GLY A 64 5.14 10.33 3.32
N MET A 65 5.10 9.39 4.25
CA MET A 65 4.14 9.37 5.37
C MET A 65 4.84 9.63 6.70
N ASN A 66 4.11 10.17 7.66
CA ASN A 66 4.63 10.36 9.00
C ASN A 66 4.68 9.02 9.78
N ARG A 67 5.29 9.07 10.97
CA ARG A 67 5.48 7.90 11.82
C ARG A 67 4.16 7.27 12.28
N ASP A 68 3.12 8.07 12.49
CA ASP A 68 1.82 7.59 12.97
C ASP A 68 1.13 6.69 11.93
N CYS A 69 1.19 7.07 10.66
CA CYS A 69 0.73 6.21 9.54
C CYS A 69 1.46 4.87 9.52
N LEU A 70 2.80 4.90 9.63
CA LEU A 70 3.62 3.69 9.61
C LEU A 70 3.37 2.80 10.83
N GLN A 71 3.11 3.38 12.01
CA GLN A 71 2.76 2.63 13.21
C GLN A 71 1.36 2.02 13.16
N ARG A 72 0.39 2.69 12.52
CA ARG A 72 -0.96 2.17 12.32
C ARG A 72 -1.01 1.03 11.28
N ALA A 73 -0.01 0.96 10.42
CA ALA A 73 0.08 -0.05 9.37
C ALA A 73 0.31 -1.44 9.95
N GLU A 74 -0.48 -2.41 9.52
CA GLU A 74 -0.22 -3.82 9.84
C GLU A 74 0.91 -4.38 8.97
N LYS A 75 1.03 -3.88 7.74
CA LYS A 75 2.09 -4.19 6.79
C LYS A 75 2.58 -2.92 6.11
N ILE A 76 3.87 -2.89 5.84
CA ILE A 76 4.50 -1.90 4.97
C ILE A 76 5.01 -2.63 3.74
N TRP A 77 4.49 -2.26 2.57
CA TRP A 77 4.78 -2.92 1.30
C TRP A 77 5.65 -1.99 0.44
N SER A 78 6.81 -2.51 0.03
CA SER A 78 7.68 -1.86 -0.95
C SER A 78 7.46 -2.45 -2.34
N LEU A 79 7.17 -1.57 -3.30
CA LEU A 79 7.03 -1.94 -4.73
C LEU A 79 8.39 -2.06 -5.42
N SER A 80 9.38 -1.32 -4.95
CA SER A 80 10.71 -1.23 -5.53
C SER A 80 11.66 -0.53 -4.57
N ALA A 81 12.96 -0.76 -4.73
CA ALA A 81 14.00 0.06 -4.11
C ALA A 81 14.14 1.44 -4.76
N LEU A 82 13.45 1.68 -5.88
CA LEU A 82 13.40 2.97 -6.56
C LEU A 82 12.34 3.87 -5.93
N THR A 83 12.64 5.16 -5.82
CA THR A 83 11.65 6.18 -5.49
C THR A 83 10.71 6.39 -6.67
N LEU A 84 9.45 5.98 -6.50
CA LEU A 84 8.42 6.09 -7.53
C LEU A 84 7.51 7.30 -7.26
N PRO A 85 7.14 8.09 -8.28
CA PRO A 85 6.15 9.15 -8.12
C PRO A 85 4.81 8.59 -7.64
N HIS A 86 4.18 9.23 -6.66
CA HIS A 86 2.92 8.77 -6.09
C HIS A 86 1.79 8.48 -7.11
N PRO A 87 1.64 9.18 -8.27
CA PRO A 87 0.64 8.82 -9.26
C PRO A 87 0.94 7.47 -9.91
N LEU A 88 2.21 7.16 -10.14
CA LEU A 88 2.63 5.89 -10.72
C LEU A 88 2.44 4.75 -9.71
N VAL A 89 2.75 4.98 -8.43
CA VAL A 89 2.50 4.01 -7.34
C VAL A 89 1.05 3.54 -7.35
N ARG A 90 0.08 4.45 -7.53
CA ARG A 90 -1.36 4.09 -7.61
C ARG A 90 -1.65 3.11 -8.75
N VAL A 91 -1.11 3.39 -9.94
CA VAL A 91 -1.31 2.53 -11.12
C VAL A 91 -0.66 1.16 -10.91
N VAL A 92 0.56 1.12 -10.40
CA VAL A 92 1.29 -0.13 -10.13
C VAL A 92 0.57 -0.97 -9.08
N VAL A 93 0.10 -0.36 -7.98
CA VAL A 93 -0.66 -1.07 -6.94
C VAL A 93 -1.92 -1.72 -7.53
N ILE A 94 -2.71 -0.97 -8.30
CA ILE A 94 -3.95 -1.48 -8.91
C ILE A 94 -3.64 -2.64 -9.87
N GLU A 95 -2.62 -2.50 -10.71
CA GLU A 95 -2.23 -3.55 -11.65
C GLU A 95 -1.73 -4.81 -10.93
N GLN A 96 -0.88 -4.66 -9.91
CA GLN A 96 -0.37 -5.80 -9.15
C GLN A 96 -1.45 -6.49 -8.33
N LEU A 97 -2.43 -5.75 -7.80
CA LEU A 97 -3.62 -6.32 -7.17
C LEU A 97 -4.45 -7.13 -8.17
N TYR A 98 -4.70 -6.59 -9.35
CA TYR A 98 -5.41 -7.29 -10.42
C TYR A 98 -4.65 -8.56 -10.85
N ARG A 99 -3.32 -8.49 -10.95
CA ARG A 99 -2.47 -9.64 -11.27
C ARG A 99 -2.52 -10.72 -10.21
N ALA A 100 -2.41 -10.35 -8.93
CA ALA A 100 -2.49 -11.25 -7.79
C ALA A 100 -3.88 -11.92 -7.70
N TRP A 101 -4.95 -11.16 -7.93
CA TRP A 101 -6.31 -11.68 -8.01
C TRP A 101 -6.49 -12.62 -9.19
N SER A 102 -5.96 -12.28 -10.37
CA SER A 102 -6.04 -13.14 -11.56
C SER A 102 -5.33 -14.47 -11.35
N MET A 103 -4.19 -14.48 -10.64
CA MET A 103 -3.50 -15.70 -10.21
C MET A 103 -4.38 -16.55 -9.28
N LEU A 104 -5.05 -15.95 -8.29
CA LEU A 104 -5.96 -16.68 -7.38
C LEU A 104 -7.13 -17.34 -8.11
N ASN A 105 -7.61 -16.73 -9.19
CA ASN A 105 -8.75 -17.21 -9.97
C ASN A 105 -8.34 -18.09 -11.16
N ASN A 106 -7.06 -18.48 -11.26
CA ASN A 106 -6.51 -19.27 -12.37
C ASN A 106 -6.80 -18.66 -13.76
N LEU A 107 -6.84 -17.33 -13.84
CA LEU A 107 -7.04 -16.62 -15.12
C LEU A 107 -5.72 -16.56 -15.91
N PRO A 108 -5.75 -16.61 -17.24
CA PRO A 108 -4.56 -16.71 -18.10
C PRO A 108 -3.66 -15.45 -18.12
N TYR A 109 -3.91 -14.47 -17.24
CA TYR A 109 -3.12 -13.24 -17.10
C TYR A 109 -1.72 -13.47 -16.51
N HIS A 110 -1.52 -14.59 -15.78
CA HIS A 110 -0.22 -15.01 -15.26
C HIS A 110 0.55 -15.92 -16.23
N ARG A 111 0.43 -15.69 -17.54
CA ARG A 111 1.28 -16.33 -18.54
C ARG A 111 2.42 -15.38 -18.90
N ALA A 112 3.52 -15.50 -18.17
CA ALA A 112 4.85 -15.06 -18.56
C ALA A 112 5.83 -16.16 -18.15
#